data_AF-A0A671MVF8-F1
#
_entry.id   AF-A0A671MVF8-F1
#
_cell.length_a   1.000
_cell.length_b   1.000
_cell.length_c   1.000
_cell.angle_alpha   90.00
_cell.angle_beta   90.00
_cell.angle_gamma   90.00
#
_symmetry.space_group_name_H-M   'P 1'
#
loop_
_entity.id
_entity.type
_entity.pdbx_description
1 polymer ?
#
loop_
_entity_poly.entity_id
_entity_poly.type
_entity_poly.pdbx_seq_one_letter_code
_entity_poly.pdbx_strand_id
1 'polypeptide(L)'
;QGLNFRNSHPKLYPGDILEFPGNSYFSHFAVYYGERDGVPYVAHLTMRDSDTKLLLFGRAINASVKLDPIDVVGKKYKVRNYLDDKHPPRDFYVLIKPEIDDIMTKPITFDILFNNSEHQATMLRYGVKKSEQIEKVYSKIVPTWKDLFEKKKI
;
A
#
# COMPACT_ATOMS: atom_id res chain seq x y z
N GLN A 1 -8.93 -6.62 41.05
CA GLN A 1 -7.83 -6.88 40.09
C GLN A 1 -8.35 -6.50 38.72
N GLY A 2 -8.07 -5.28 38.25
CA GLY A 2 -8.56 -4.77 36.97
C GLY A 2 -7.56 -5.11 35.85
N LEU A 3 -8.03 -5.82 34.83
CA LEU A 3 -7.23 -6.19 33.66
C LEU A 3 -6.86 -4.94 32.86
N ASN A 4 -5.58 -4.57 32.93
CA ASN A 4 -4.98 -3.53 32.10
C ASN A 4 -4.61 -4.15 30.75
N PHE A 5 -5.54 -4.16 29.79
CA PHE A 5 -5.23 -4.44 28.40
C PHE A 5 -4.49 -3.22 27.82
N ARG A 6 -3.19 -3.12 28.10
CA ARG A 6 -2.31 -2.25 27.30
C ARG A 6 -2.21 -2.86 25.91
N ASN A 7 -3.12 -2.46 25.03
CA ASN A 7 -2.97 -2.64 23.59
C ASN A 7 -1.66 -1.94 23.20
N SER A 8 -0.61 -2.72 22.99
CA SER A 8 0.72 -2.27 22.58
C SER A 8 0.75 -1.91 21.09
N HIS A 9 -0.33 -1.34 20.58
CA HIS A 9 -0.38 -0.85 19.21
C HIS A 9 0.32 0.51 19.16
N PRO A 10 1.17 0.77 18.15
CA PRO A 10 1.73 2.10 17.93
C PRO A 10 0.60 3.12 17.88
N LYS A 11 0.82 4.31 18.45
CA LYS A 11 -0.15 5.40 18.31
C LYS A 11 -0.27 5.76 16.83
N LEU A 12 -1.45 5.52 16.24
CA LEU A 12 -1.74 5.78 14.84
C LEU A 12 -2.41 7.14 14.66
N TYR A 13 -2.05 7.84 13.58
CA TYR A 13 -2.67 9.10 13.19
C TYR A 13 -3.27 8.98 11.78
N PRO A 14 -4.49 9.50 11.53
CA PRO A 14 -5.08 9.47 10.20
C PRO A 14 -4.10 10.01 9.14
N GLY A 15 -3.94 9.25 8.05
CA GLY A 15 -2.94 9.50 7.02
C GLY A 15 -1.63 8.72 7.17
N ASP A 16 -1.41 8.02 8.29
CA ASP A 16 -0.24 7.14 8.46
C ASP A 16 -0.25 5.99 7.47
N ILE A 17 0.91 5.73 6.85
CA ILE A 17 1.10 4.56 6.01
C ILE A 17 1.39 3.36 6.90
N LEU A 18 0.61 2.30 6.76
CA LEU A 18 0.84 1.02 7.41
C LEU A 18 1.42 0.02 6.41
N GLU A 19 2.53 -0.60 6.77
CA GLU A 19 3.09 -1.76 6.08
C GLU A 19 2.65 -3.03 6.79
N PHE A 20 2.00 -3.92 6.05
CA PHE A 20 1.64 -5.27 6.45
C PHE A 20 2.65 -6.23 5.81
N PRO A 21 3.59 -6.79 6.60
CA PRO A 21 4.59 -7.70 6.06
C PRO A 21 3.92 -8.93 5.44
N GLY A 22 4.19 -9.16 4.15
CA GLY A 22 3.70 -10.31 3.40
C GLY A 22 4.75 -11.42 3.33
N ASN A 23 5.24 -11.67 2.12
CA ASN A 23 6.34 -12.60 1.87
C ASN A 23 7.70 -11.86 1.85
N SER A 24 8.79 -12.58 1.62
CA SER A 24 10.16 -12.01 1.65
C SER A 24 10.43 -10.92 0.59
N TYR A 25 9.54 -10.73 -0.37
CA TYR A 25 9.74 -9.80 -1.48
C TYR A 25 8.72 -8.65 -1.49
N PHE A 26 7.50 -8.88 -0.99
CA PHE A 26 6.41 -7.92 -1.06
C PHE A 26 5.67 -7.78 0.27
N SER A 27 5.51 -6.54 0.68
CA SER A 27 4.60 -6.14 1.75
C SER A 27 3.36 -5.51 1.13
N HIS A 28 2.26 -5.56 1.87
CA HIS A 28 1.05 -4.83 1.51
C HIS A 28 1.01 -3.50 2.25
N PHE A 29 0.44 -2.47 1.62
CA PHE A 29 0.41 -1.11 2.17
C PHE A 29 -1.01 -0.57 2.22
N ALA A 30 -1.28 0.19 3.28
CA ALA A 30 -2.54 0.89 3.46
C ALA A 30 -2.30 2.26 4.10
N VAL A 31 -3.29 3.15 4.02
CA VAL A 31 -3.33 4.42 4.74
C VAL A 31 -4.35 4.31 5.85
N TYR A 32 -3.94 4.62 7.09
CA TYR A 32 -4.85 4.65 8.23
C TYR A 32 -5.89 5.75 8.05
N TYR A 33 -7.16 5.37 8.08
CA TYR A 33 -8.28 6.27 7.86
C TYR A 33 -8.82 6.88 9.16
N GLY A 34 -8.59 6.21 10.29
CA GLY A 34 -9.14 6.56 11.60
C GLY A 34 -10.03 5.45 12.16
N GLU A 35 -10.71 5.75 13.26
CA GLU A 35 -11.59 4.81 13.95
C GLU A 35 -13.07 5.09 13.64
N ARG A 36 -13.86 4.01 13.56
CA ARG A 36 -15.33 4.05 13.49
C ARG A 36 -15.87 3.06 14.51
N ASP A 37 -16.69 3.54 15.44
CA ASP A 37 -17.26 2.73 16.54
C ASP A 37 -16.20 1.94 17.35
N GLY A 38 -15.02 2.55 17.55
CA GLY A 38 -13.89 1.94 18.26
C GLY A 38 -13.10 0.90 17.44
N VAL A 39 -13.43 0.72 16.16
CA VAL A 39 -12.71 -0.16 15.25
C VAL A 39 -11.81 0.67 14.33
N PRO A 40 -10.50 0.39 14.25
CA PRO A 40 -9.59 1.11 13.37
C PRO A 40 -9.71 0.62 11.91
N TYR A 41 -9.79 1.57 10.97
CA TYR A 41 -9.92 1.30 9.54
C TYR A 41 -8.73 1.81 8.74
N VAL A 42 -8.44 1.13 7.63
CA VAL A 42 -7.42 1.52 6.66
C VAL A 42 -7.98 1.50 5.24
N ALA A 43 -7.56 2.46 4.44
CA ALA A 43 -7.78 2.47 3.00
C ALA A 43 -6.62 1.76 2.30
N HIS A 44 -6.90 0.72 1.51
CA HIS A 44 -5.88 -0.02 0.80
C HIS A 44 -6.31 -0.46 -0.60
N LEU A 45 -5.34 -0.59 -1.48
CA LEU A 45 -5.55 -1.14 -2.81
C LEU A 45 -5.71 -2.66 -2.73
N THR A 46 -6.82 -3.20 -3.19
CA THR A 46 -7.06 -4.65 -3.25
C THR A 46 -7.60 -5.07 -4.62
N MET A 47 -7.31 -6.32 -4.99
CA MET A 47 -7.94 -6.95 -6.15
C MET A 47 -9.37 -7.35 -5.77
N ARG A 48 -10.36 -7.08 -6.65
CA ARG A 48 -11.79 -7.32 -6.32
C ARG A 48 -12.14 -8.81 -6.17
N ASP A 49 -11.54 -9.67 -7.00
CA ASP A 49 -11.84 -11.10 -7.05
C ASP A 49 -10.60 -11.96 -6.78
N SER A 50 -10.78 -13.05 -6.03
CA SER A 50 -9.80 -14.15 -5.93
C SER A 50 -9.50 -14.79 -7.29
N ASP A 51 -10.43 -14.67 -8.24
CA ASP A 51 -10.29 -15.14 -9.63
C ASP A 51 -9.61 -14.12 -10.56
N THR A 52 -9.22 -12.94 -10.04
CA THR A 52 -8.47 -11.95 -10.82
C THR A 52 -7.08 -12.52 -11.10
N LYS A 53 -6.92 -13.18 -12.24
CA LYS A 53 -5.63 -13.66 -12.70
C LYS A 53 -4.69 -12.48 -12.84
N LEU A 54 -3.56 -12.56 -12.15
CA LEU A 54 -2.43 -11.67 -12.40
C LEU A 54 -1.99 -11.90 -13.85
N LEU A 55 -2.24 -10.92 -14.73
CA LEU A 55 -1.87 -10.98 -16.14
C LEU A 55 -0.34 -11.03 -16.28
N LEU A 56 0.13 -11.35 -17.49
CA LEU A 56 1.54 -11.24 -17.86
C LEU A 56 2.08 -9.88 -17.34
N PHE A 57 3.22 -9.91 -16.65
CA PHE A 57 3.86 -8.76 -15.99
C PHE A 57 3.21 -8.22 -14.70
N GLY A 58 2.32 -8.96 -14.05
CA GLY A 58 1.87 -8.55 -12.71
C GLY A 58 0.72 -7.55 -12.70
N ARG A 59 -0.11 -7.51 -13.75
CA ARG A 59 -1.23 -6.55 -13.87
C ARG A 59 -2.57 -7.18 -13.51
N ALA A 60 -3.43 -6.40 -12.86
CA ALA A 60 -4.82 -6.76 -12.60
C ALA A 60 -5.73 -5.57 -12.94
N ILE A 61 -6.67 -5.77 -13.86
CA ILE A 61 -7.51 -4.69 -14.43
C ILE A 61 -8.65 -4.30 -13.48
N ASN A 62 -9.04 -5.17 -12.55
CA ASN A 62 -10.17 -4.98 -11.63
C ASN A 62 -9.72 -4.80 -10.16
N ALA A 63 -8.79 -3.89 -9.90
CA ALA A 63 -8.49 -3.52 -8.52
C ALA A 63 -9.36 -2.34 -8.07
N SER A 64 -9.45 -2.15 -6.75
CA SER A 64 -10.20 -1.06 -6.13
C SER A 64 -9.54 -0.71 -4.81
N VAL A 65 -9.61 0.56 -4.43
CA VAL A 65 -9.36 0.93 -3.04
C VAL A 65 -10.58 0.52 -2.21
N LYS A 66 -10.33 -0.19 -1.12
CA LYS A 66 -11.35 -0.53 -0.12
C LYS A 66 -10.97 0.06 1.23
N LEU A 67 -12.00 0.25 2.05
CA LEU A 67 -11.86 0.66 3.44
C LEU A 67 -12.27 -0.52 4.31
N ASP A 68 -11.27 -1.18 4.90
CA ASP A 68 -11.45 -2.39 5.70
C ASP A 68 -10.86 -2.21 7.11
N PRO A 69 -11.36 -2.93 8.12
CA PRO A 69 -10.76 -2.94 9.44
C PRO A 69 -9.31 -3.41 9.38
N ILE A 70 -8.42 -2.80 10.19
CA ILE A 70 -6.99 -3.19 10.22
C ILE A 70 -6.82 -4.69 10.42
N ASP A 71 -7.60 -5.30 11.33
CA ASP A 71 -7.51 -6.72 11.66
C ASP A 71 -7.93 -7.65 10.51
N VAL A 72 -8.76 -7.16 9.58
CA VAL A 72 -9.13 -7.88 8.36
C VAL A 72 -7.99 -7.83 7.35
N VAL A 73 -7.30 -6.69 7.25
CA VAL A 73 -6.15 -6.52 6.35
C VAL A 73 -4.92 -7.30 6.82
N GLY A 74 -4.62 -7.26 8.13
CA GLY A 74 -3.56 -8.07 8.70
C GLY A 74 -3.26 -7.78 10.16
N LYS A 75 -3.02 -8.84 10.93
CA LYS A 75 -2.75 -8.77 12.38
C LYS A 75 -1.41 -8.12 12.74
N LYS A 76 -0.45 -8.15 11.81
CA LYS A 76 0.90 -7.60 12.01
C LYS A 76 1.11 -6.45 11.03
N TYR A 77 1.42 -5.28 11.56
CA TYR A 77 1.74 -4.10 10.77
C TYR A 77 2.75 -3.23 11.49
N LYS A 78 3.35 -2.30 10.74
CA LYS A 78 4.20 -1.22 11.27
C LYS A 78 3.89 0.08 10.54
N VAL A 79 4.04 1.21 11.23
CA VAL A 79 3.95 2.53 10.60
C VAL A 79 5.20 2.72 9.72
N ARG A 80 5.01 3.13 8.46
CA ARG A 80 6.08 3.32 7.47
C ARG A 80 5.92 4.66 6.74
N ASN A 81 6.09 5.75 7.47
CA ASN A 81 6.11 7.10 6.92
C ASN A 81 7.52 7.52 6.44
N TYR A 82 8.15 6.69 5.62
CA TYR A 82 9.58 6.79 5.28
C TYR A 82 9.95 7.99 4.38
N LEU A 83 8.97 8.73 3.86
CA LEU A 83 9.21 9.89 3.00
C LEU A 83 8.95 11.22 3.71
N ASP A 84 8.51 11.23 4.97
CA ASP A 84 8.19 12.46 5.72
C ASP A 84 9.36 13.48 5.70
N ASP A 85 10.61 13.00 5.75
CA ASP A 85 11.81 13.87 5.71
C ASP A 85 11.99 14.60 4.37
N LYS A 86 11.43 14.09 3.28
CA LYS A 86 11.60 14.61 1.90
C LYS A 86 10.33 15.20 1.33
N HIS A 87 9.18 14.71 1.79
CA HIS A 87 7.86 15.07 1.32
C HIS A 87 6.95 15.25 2.55
N PRO A 88 6.49 16.47 2.84
CA PRO A 88 5.58 16.67 3.96
C PRO A 88 4.27 15.90 3.73
N PRO A 89 3.67 15.32 4.77
CA PRO A 89 2.37 14.66 4.64
C PRO A 89 1.29 15.68 4.25
N ARG A 90 0.39 15.26 3.37
CA ARG A 90 -0.80 16.03 2.98
C ARG A 90 -1.80 16.06 4.13
N ASP A 91 -2.61 17.11 4.18
CA ASP A 91 -3.68 17.20 5.16
C ASP A 91 -4.70 16.08 4.98
N PHE A 92 -4.92 15.30 6.05
CA PHE A 92 -5.78 14.13 5.97
C PHE A 92 -7.24 14.50 5.69
N TYR A 93 -7.79 15.49 6.39
CA TYR A 93 -9.21 15.80 6.34
C TYR A 93 -9.59 16.60 5.09
N VAL A 94 -8.67 17.43 4.60
CA VAL A 94 -8.88 18.31 3.45
C VAL A 94 -8.55 17.62 2.13
N LEU A 95 -7.52 16.77 2.09
CA LEU A 95 -7.01 16.21 0.83
C LEU A 95 -7.12 14.68 0.77
N ILE A 96 -6.60 13.97 1.78
CA ILE A 96 -6.47 12.51 1.70
C ILE A 96 -7.83 11.83 1.78
N LYS A 97 -8.66 12.21 2.76
CA LYS A 97 -9.95 11.58 3.01
C LYS A 97 -10.92 11.77 1.83
N PRO A 98 -11.12 13.00 1.27
CA PRO A 98 -11.94 13.16 0.08
C PRO A 98 -11.43 12.37 -1.13
N GLU A 99 -10.11 12.28 -1.31
CA GLU A 99 -9.51 11.50 -2.40
C GLU A 99 -9.77 10.00 -2.22
N ILE A 100 -9.64 9.46 -1.00
CA ILE A 100 -10.02 8.07 -0.68
C ILE A 100 -11.49 7.83 -1.01
N ASP A 101 -12.37 8.71 -0.55
CA ASP A 101 -13.82 8.57 -0.75
C ASP A 101 -14.18 8.60 -2.25
N ASP A 102 -13.49 9.41 -3.07
CA ASP A 102 -13.65 9.44 -4.54
C ASP A 102 -13.15 8.16 -5.22
N ILE A 103 -11.91 7.73 -4.93
CA ILE A 103 -11.29 6.57 -5.61
C ILE A 103 -11.94 5.24 -5.24
N MET A 104 -12.57 5.14 -4.06
CA MET A 104 -13.34 3.94 -3.66
C MET A 104 -14.54 3.66 -4.60
N THR A 105 -15.03 4.68 -5.31
CA THR A 105 -16.17 4.54 -6.23
C THR A 105 -15.74 4.11 -7.65
N LYS A 106 -14.43 4.10 -7.94
CA LYS A 106 -13.89 3.91 -9.29
C LYS A 106 -13.09 2.60 -9.38
N PRO A 107 -13.23 1.82 -10.47
CA PRO A 107 -12.29 0.73 -10.74
C PRO A 107 -10.92 1.31 -11.09
N ILE A 108 -9.86 0.70 -10.57
CA ILE A 108 -8.48 1.08 -10.83
C ILE A 108 -7.68 -0.12 -11.30
N THR A 109 -6.74 0.11 -12.21
CA THR A 109 -5.83 -0.93 -12.68
C THR A 109 -4.69 -1.10 -11.68
N PHE A 110 -4.58 -2.26 -11.03
CA PHE A 110 -3.39 -2.61 -10.28
C PHE A 110 -2.28 -3.06 -11.21
N ASP A 111 -1.07 -2.60 -10.94
CA ASP A 111 0.15 -2.96 -11.65
C ASP A 111 1.26 -3.11 -10.61
N ILE A 112 1.84 -4.30 -10.47
CA ILE A 112 2.88 -4.54 -9.47
C ILE A 112 4.02 -3.52 -9.59
N LEU A 113 4.41 -3.14 -10.81
CA LEU A 113 5.55 -2.28 -11.10
C LEU A 113 5.19 -0.79 -10.99
N PHE A 114 3.99 -0.40 -11.43
CA PHE A 114 3.66 1.01 -11.61
C PHE A 114 2.43 1.50 -10.83
N ASN A 115 1.61 0.60 -10.27
CA ASN A 115 0.40 0.95 -9.53
C ASN A 115 0.02 -0.12 -8.50
N ASN A 116 0.92 -0.36 -7.55
CA ASN A 116 0.72 -1.30 -6.44
C ASN A 116 0.22 -0.57 -5.18
N SER A 117 0.07 -1.30 -4.07
CA SER A 117 -0.43 -0.73 -2.81
C SER A 117 0.50 0.32 -2.20
N GLU A 118 1.83 0.18 -2.31
CA GLU A 118 2.79 1.19 -1.81
C GLU A 118 2.71 2.49 -2.61
N HIS A 119 2.56 2.39 -3.94
CA HIS A 119 2.34 3.54 -4.81
C HIS A 119 1.06 4.30 -4.45
N GLN A 120 -0.04 3.58 -4.18
CA GLN A 120 -1.29 4.22 -3.77
C GLN A 120 -1.15 4.89 -2.40
N ALA A 121 -0.49 4.23 -1.44
CA ALA A 121 -0.28 4.79 -0.10
C ALA A 121 0.60 6.05 -0.12
N THR A 122 1.67 6.05 -0.91
CA THR A 122 2.55 7.22 -1.07
C THR A 122 1.87 8.35 -1.83
N MET A 123 1.07 8.04 -2.86
CA MET A 123 0.27 9.04 -3.56
C MET A 123 -0.71 9.72 -2.60
N LEU A 124 -1.39 8.93 -1.76
CA LEU A 124 -2.32 9.45 -0.77
C LEU A 124 -1.63 10.27 0.33
N ARG A 125 -0.51 9.83 0.89
CA ARG A 125 0.15 10.58 1.98
C ARG A 125 0.90 11.80 1.47
N TYR A 126 1.59 11.71 0.33
CA TYR A 126 2.58 12.70 -0.09
C TYR A 126 2.27 13.38 -1.42
N GLY A 127 1.26 12.91 -2.16
CA GLY A 127 1.00 13.37 -3.53
C GLY A 127 2.05 12.91 -4.55
N VAL A 128 2.91 11.95 -4.19
CA VAL A 128 3.93 11.39 -5.09
C VAL A 128 3.81 9.87 -5.13
N LYS A 129 3.97 9.31 -6.33
CA LYS A 129 3.84 7.87 -6.56
C LYS A 129 5.20 7.19 -6.44
N LYS A 130 5.51 6.59 -5.29
CA LYS A 130 6.79 5.90 -5.02
C LYS A 130 6.61 4.51 -4.41
N SER A 131 7.57 3.63 -4.67
CA SER A 131 7.56 2.27 -4.14
C SER A 131 8.97 1.71 -3.98
N GLU A 132 9.49 1.72 -2.75
CA GLU A 132 10.82 1.15 -2.45
C GLU A 132 10.87 -0.36 -2.71
N GLN A 133 9.75 -1.10 -2.57
CA GLN A 133 9.75 -2.53 -2.86
C GLN A 133 10.08 -2.78 -4.33
N ILE A 134 9.58 -1.92 -5.23
CA ILE A 134 9.78 -2.05 -6.67
C ILE A 134 11.16 -1.55 -7.07
N GLU A 135 11.66 -0.47 -6.47
CA GLU A 135 13.05 -0.06 -6.66
C GLU A 135 14.04 -1.20 -6.32
N LYS A 136 13.80 -1.93 -5.21
CA LYS A 136 14.60 -3.10 -4.80
C LYS A 136 14.44 -4.30 -5.72
N VAL A 137 13.25 -4.54 -6.25
CA VAL A 137 13.02 -5.63 -7.22
C VAL A 137 13.71 -5.30 -8.53
N TYR A 138 13.56 -4.06 -9.05
CA TYR A 138 14.22 -3.58 -10.26
C TYR A 138 15.74 -3.72 -10.16
N SER A 139 16.35 -3.31 -9.04
CA SER A 139 17.81 -3.43 -8.87
C SER A 139 18.31 -4.88 -8.94
N LYS A 140 17.46 -5.86 -8.60
CA LYS A 140 17.81 -7.29 -8.66
C LYS A 140 17.55 -7.92 -10.04
N ILE A 141 16.50 -7.52 -10.74
CA ILE A 141 16.14 -8.09 -12.05
C ILE A 141 16.89 -7.44 -13.21
N VAL A 142 17.26 -6.16 -13.10
CA VAL A 142 17.97 -5.42 -14.17
C VAL A 142 19.29 -6.11 -14.57
N PRO A 143 20.14 -6.58 -13.64
CA PRO A 143 21.33 -7.33 -14.01
C PRO A 143 21.02 -8.61 -14.80
N THR A 144 20.00 -9.37 -14.37
CA THR A 144 19.56 -10.59 -15.06
C THR A 144 19.04 -10.29 -16.47
N TRP A 145 18.29 -9.21 -16.65
CA TRP A 145 17.78 -8.81 -17.95
C TRP A 145 18.91 -8.33 -18.87
N LYS A 146 19.84 -7.51 -18.35
CA LYS A 146 21.03 -7.07 -19.11
C LYS A 146 21.85 -8.27 -19.60
N ASP A 147 22.12 -9.23 -18.73
CA ASP A 147 22.83 -10.48 -19.10
C ASP A 147 22.06 -11.28 -20.17
N LEU A 148 20.73 -11.39 -20.05
CA LEU A 148 19.89 -12.05 -21.06
C LEU A 148 19.90 -11.33 -22.42
N PHE A 149 19.89 -9.99 -22.43
CA PHE A 149 19.96 -9.20 -23.67
C PHE A 149 21.36 -9.26 -24.30
N GLU A 150 22.42 -9.18 -23.51
CA GLU A 150 23.80 -9.32 -23.98
C GLU A 150 24.07 -10.73 -24.54
N LYS A 151 23.56 -11.78 -23.88
CA LYS A 151 23.68 -13.17 -24.35
C LYS A 151 22.82 -13.49 -25.56
N LYS A 152 21.67 -12.82 -25.73
CA LYS A 152 20.78 -13.06 -26.87
C LYS A 152 21.17 -12.35 -28.17
N LYS A 153 22.15 -11.42 -28.17
CA LYS A 153 22.56 -10.64 -29.36
C LYS A 153 21.39 -10.39 -30.34
N ILE A 154 20.45 -9.56 -29.91
CA ILE A 154 19.62 -8.79 -30.86
C ILE A 154 20.36 -7.49 -31.10
#